data_AF-A0A1H0KKT7-F1
#
_entry.id   AF-A0A1H0KKT7-F1
#
_cell.length_a   1.000
_cell.length_b   1.000
_cell.length_c   1.000
_cell.angle_alpha   90.00
_cell.angle_beta   90.00
_cell.angle_gamma   90.00
#
_symmetry.space_group_name_H-M   'P 1'
#
loop_
_entity.id
_entity.type
_entity.pdbx_description
1 polymer ?
#
loop_
_entity_poly.entity_id
_entity_poly.type
_entity_poly.pdbx_seq_one_letter_code
_entity_poly.pdbx_strand_id
1 'polypeptide(L)'
;MSGYDAQAAAHVIAGNVVSAYARERPGLDTIGATVRDIAMAELMRTLLRVLPTDDGMLLATVCNFALEDALGAMDPGGPRVESVDPDTGVPTMRLP
;
A
#
# COMPACT_ATOMS: atom_id res chain seq x y z
N MET A 1 22.61 -2.32 11.47
CA MET A 1 22.17 -1.28 10.51
C MET A 1 20.74 -1.58 10.01
N SER A 2 19.77 -1.81 10.90
CA SER A 2 18.51 -2.48 10.49
C SER A 2 17.29 -1.55 10.28
N GLY A 3 17.32 -0.30 10.76
CA GLY A 3 16.14 0.59 10.70
C GLY A 3 16.02 1.40 9.42
N TYR A 4 17.15 1.74 8.78
CA TYR A 4 17.16 2.55 7.55
C TYR A 4 16.63 1.74 6.34
N ASP A 5 16.87 0.43 6.34
CA ASP A 5 16.43 -0.50 5.30
C ASP A 5 14.92 -0.72 5.32
N ALA A 6 14.36 -1.02 6.50
CA ALA A 6 12.92 -1.20 6.67
C ALA A 6 12.11 0.07 6.35
N GLN A 7 12.63 1.25 6.68
CA GLN A 7 11.97 2.51 6.36
C GLN A 7 12.00 2.83 4.86
N ALA A 8 13.11 2.55 4.19
CA ALA A 8 13.21 2.71 2.74
C ALA A 8 12.30 1.71 2.01
N ALA A 9 12.32 0.43 2.40
CA ALA A 9 11.45 -0.61 1.86
C ALA A 9 9.97 -0.28 2.07
N ALA A 10 9.58 0.15 3.27
CA ALA A 10 8.21 0.58 3.56
C ALA A 10 7.77 1.72 2.63
N HIS A 11 8.66 2.69 2.38
CA HIS A 11 8.36 3.84 1.53
C HIS A 11 8.16 3.46 0.07
N VAL A 12 9.01 2.57 -0.46
CA VAL A 12 8.89 2.04 -1.82
C VAL A 12 7.60 1.24 -1.98
N ILE A 13 7.32 0.31 -1.05
CA ILE A 13 6.10 -0.51 -1.10
C ILE A 13 4.86 0.38 -1.01
N ALA A 14 4.81 1.31 -0.04
CA ALA A 14 3.69 2.23 0.11
C ALA A 14 3.44 3.06 -1.16
N GLY A 15 4.51 3.62 -1.74
CA GLY A 15 4.44 4.41 -2.97
C GLY A 15 3.92 3.61 -4.16
N ASN A 16 4.41 2.38 -4.32
CA ASN A 16 3.98 1.48 -5.39
C ASN A 16 2.52 1.05 -5.22
N VAL A 17 2.09 0.71 -4.01
CA VAL A 17 0.71 0.31 -3.71
C VAL A 17 -0.26 1.45 -3.99
N VAL A 18 0.02 2.67 -3.52
CA VAL A 18 -0.84 3.84 -3.79
C VAL A 18 -0.91 4.15 -5.28
N SER A 19 0.22 4.06 -5.98
CA SER A 19 0.27 4.32 -7.42
C SER A 19 -0.50 3.27 -8.22
N ALA A 20 -0.37 1.99 -7.85
CA ALA A 20 -1.12 0.90 -8.46
C ALA A 20 -2.63 1.04 -8.19
N TYR A 21 -3.02 1.32 -6.94
CA TYR A 21 -4.40 1.55 -6.57
C TYR A 21 -5.04 2.68 -7.37
N ALA A 22 -4.35 3.82 -7.52
CA ALA A 22 -4.84 4.94 -8.32
C ALA A 22 -4.99 4.57 -9.81
N ARG A 23 -4.02 3.82 -10.37
CA ARG A 23 -4.07 3.37 -11.78
C ARG A 23 -5.29 2.50 -12.07
N GLU A 24 -5.64 1.60 -11.15
CA GLU A 24 -6.75 0.67 -11.31
C GLU A 24 -8.13 1.30 -11.07
N ARG A 25 -8.19 2.57 -10.64
CA ARG A 25 -9.43 3.34 -10.49
C ARG A 25 -9.43 4.60 -11.35
N PRO A 26 -9.64 4.48 -12.67
CA PRO A 26 -9.83 5.64 -13.54
C PRO A 26 -11.06 6.44 -13.06
N GLY A 27 -10.83 7.65 -12.52
CA GLY A 27 -11.83 8.47 -11.82
C GLY A 27 -11.45 8.85 -10.38
N LEU A 28 -10.51 8.12 -9.77
CA LEU A 28 -9.77 8.48 -8.56
C LEU A 28 -8.46 9.20 -8.89
N ASP A 29 -8.28 9.68 -10.13
CA ASP A 29 -7.19 10.61 -10.51
C ASP A 29 -7.19 11.89 -9.65
N THR A 30 -8.31 12.14 -8.97
CA THR A 30 -8.50 13.16 -7.92
C THR A 30 -8.48 12.61 -6.49
N ILE A 31 -7.83 11.49 -6.20
CA ILE A 31 -7.28 11.23 -4.86
C ILE A 31 -6.37 12.44 -4.59
N GLY A 32 -6.93 13.47 -3.98
CA GLY A 32 -6.22 14.73 -3.77
C GLY A 32 -4.93 14.44 -3.03
N ALA A 33 -3.92 15.32 -3.17
CA ALA A 33 -2.63 15.17 -2.50
C ALA A 33 -2.79 14.74 -1.03
N THR A 34 -3.77 15.33 -0.33
CA THR A 34 -4.15 14.97 1.04
C THR A 34 -4.52 13.49 1.23
N VAL A 35 -5.36 12.92 0.36
CA VAL A 35 -5.80 11.52 0.50
C VAL A 35 -4.64 10.57 0.17
N ARG A 36 -3.81 10.94 -0.82
CA ARG A 36 -2.59 10.20 -1.15
C ARG A 36 -1.63 10.17 0.05
N ASP A 37 -1.45 11.31 0.70
CA ASP A 37 -0.56 11.44 1.86
C ASP A 37 -1.09 10.65 3.07
N ILE A 38 -2.41 10.62 3.29
CA ILE A 38 -3.05 9.78 4.32
C ILE A 38 -2.80 8.30 4.03
N ALA A 39 -3.07 7.85 2.81
CA ALA A 39 -2.84 6.46 2.42
C ALA A 39 -1.35 6.06 2.56
N MET A 40 -0.44 6.94 2.13
CA MET A 40 1.01 6.75 2.31
C MET A 40 1.38 6.64 3.80
N ALA A 41 0.85 7.51 4.66
CA ALA A 41 1.14 7.50 6.08
C ALA A 41 0.66 6.21 6.78
N GLU A 42 -0.56 5.77 6.50
CA GLU A 42 -1.11 4.54 7.08
C GLU A 42 -0.40 3.27 6.55
N LEU A 43 -0.05 3.25 5.26
CA LEU A 43 0.77 2.17 4.69
C LEU A 43 2.16 2.12 5.33
N MET A 44 2.85 3.25 5.44
CA MET A 44 4.15 3.33 6.12
C MET A 44 4.06 2.81 7.56
N ARG A 45 3.05 3.24 8.31
CA ARG A 45 2.84 2.85 9.71
C ARG A 45 2.63 1.34 9.87
N THR A 46 1.87 0.72 8.98
CA THR A 46 1.56 -0.71 9.04
C THR A 46 2.70 -1.57 8.51
N LEU A 47 3.34 -1.18 7.41
CA LEU A 47 4.50 -1.87 6.83
C LEU A 47 5.69 -1.92 7.79
N LEU A 48 5.98 -0.81 8.49
CA LEU A 48 7.07 -0.76 9.48
C LEU A 48 6.89 -1.72 10.67
N ARG A 49 5.68 -2.26 10.90
CA ARG A 49 5.42 -3.25 11.96
C ARG A 49 5.72 -4.68 11.54
N VAL A 50 5.75 -4.94 10.24
CA VAL A 50 5.95 -6.29 9.69
C VAL A 50 7.28 -6.43 8.96
N LEU A 51 7.94 -5.33 8.60
CA LEU A 51 9.26 -5.36 7.99
C LEU A 51 10.38 -5.57 9.04
N PRO A 52 11.47 -6.26 8.67
CA PRO A 52 11.67 -6.95 7.39
C PRO A 52 10.85 -8.25 7.30
N THR A 53 10.36 -8.57 6.11
CA THR A 53 9.66 -9.83 5.83
C THR A 53 9.77 -10.20 4.35
N ASP A 54 9.85 -11.50 4.08
CA ASP A 54 9.86 -12.07 2.72
C ASP A 54 8.46 -12.60 2.34
N ASP A 55 7.47 -12.44 3.22
CA ASP A 55 6.09 -12.89 3.00
C ASP A 55 5.27 -11.83 2.25
N GLY A 56 5.21 -11.97 0.92
CA GLY A 56 4.43 -11.09 0.06
C GLY A 56 2.92 -11.11 0.32
N MET A 57 2.38 -12.18 0.91
CA MET A 57 0.96 -12.26 1.29
C MET A 57 0.69 -11.51 2.58
N LEU A 58 1.62 -11.56 3.54
CA LEU A 58 1.57 -10.73 4.75
C LEU A 58 1.61 -9.24 4.37
N LEU A 59 2.51 -8.85 3.47
CA LEU A 59 2.58 -7.48 2.94
C LEU A 59 1.27 -7.05 2.30
N ALA A 60 0.69 -7.87 1.43
CA ALA A 60 -0.61 -7.59 0.82
C ALA A 60 -1.73 -7.44 1.86
N THR A 61 -1.73 -8.29 2.88
CA THR A 61 -2.73 -8.23 3.97
C THR A 61 -2.65 -6.92 4.73
N VAL A 62 -1.45 -6.48 5.13
CA VAL A 62 -1.29 -5.20 5.84
C VAL A 62 -1.58 -4.00 4.95
N CYS A 63 -1.22 -4.08 3.67
CA CYS A 63 -1.55 -3.03 2.71
C CYS A 63 -3.06 -2.87 2.52
N ASN A 64 -3.80 -3.98 2.38
CA ASN A 64 -5.26 -3.93 2.29
C ASN A 64 -5.90 -3.37 3.56
N PHE A 65 -5.38 -3.73 4.74
CA PHE A 65 -5.86 -3.19 6.01
C PHE A 65 -5.65 -1.66 6.06
N ALA A 66 -4.46 -1.16 5.68
CA ALA A 66 -4.17 0.26 5.65
C ALA A 66 -5.01 1.02 4.62
N LEU A 67 -5.22 0.45 3.43
CA LEU A 67 -6.08 1.04 2.40
C LEU A 67 -7.54 1.08 2.83
N GLU A 68 -8.04 0.04 3.51
CA GLU A 68 -9.40 0.02 4.04
C GLU A 68 -9.60 1.06 5.15
N ASP A 69 -8.62 1.24 6.02
CA ASP A 69 -8.63 2.29 7.05
C ASP A 69 -8.57 3.71 6.46
N ALA A 70 -7.69 3.92 5.47
CA ALA A 70 -7.50 5.23 4.86
C ALA A 70 -8.62 5.61 3.87
N LEU A 71 -9.11 4.65 3.09
CA LEU A 71 -9.96 4.90 1.90
C LEU A 71 -11.30 4.19 1.93
N GLY A 72 -11.53 3.22 2.82
CA GLY A 72 -12.70 2.33 2.77
C GLY A 72 -14.04 3.04 2.87
N ALA A 73 -14.10 4.20 3.53
CA ALA A 73 -15.30 5.04 3.58
C ALA A 73 -15.58 5.79 2.27
N MET A 74 -14.54 6.12 1.49
CA MET A 74 -14.65 6.82 0.22
C MET A 74 -14.81 5.87 -0.96
N ASP A 75 -14.18 4.70 -0.88
CA ASP A 75 -14.20 3.69 -1.94
C ASP A 75 -14.47 2.27 -1.38
N PRO A 76 -15.73 1.99 -0.96
CA PRO A 76 -16.10 0.67 -0.49
C PRO A 76 -16.03 -0.33 -1.64
N GLY A 77 -15.11 -1.30 -1.52
CA GLY A 77 -14.87 -2.31 -2.56
C GLY A 77 -13.91 -1.86 -3.66
N GLY A 78 -13.04 -0.88 -3.41
CA GLY A 78 -11.93 -0.56 -4.32
C GLY A 78 -10.94 -1.73 -4.55
N PRO A 79 -9.95 -1.54 -5.44
CA PRO A 79 -8.95 -2.55 -5.77
C PRO A 79 -8.27 -3.11 -4.53
N ARG A 80 -7.96 -4.40 -4.56
CA ARG A 80 -7.24 -5.07 -3.46
C ARG A 80 -5.85 -5.48 -3.90
N VAL A 81 -4.90 -5.38 -2.99
CA VAL A 81 -3.55 -5.93 -3.19
C VAL A 81 -3.64 -7.45 -3.04
N GLU A 82 -3.23 -8.19 -4.06
CA GLU A 82 -3.21 -9.67 -4.04
C GLU A 82 -1.91 -10.19 -3.45
N SER A 83 -0.79 -9.61 -3.87
CA SER A 83 0.56 -9.91 -3.38
C SER A 83 1.46 -8.67 -3.51
N VAL A 84 2.55 -8.64 -2.75
CA VAL A 84 3.64 -7.67 -2.92
C VAL A 84 4.95 -8.44 -3.03
N ASP A 85 5.74 -8.18 -4.06
CA ASP A 85 7.11 -8.68 -4.13
C ASP A 85 7.97 -7.97 -3.05
N PRO A 86 8.53 -8.68 -2.06
CA PRO A 86 9.28 -8.08 -0.96
C PRO A 86 10.62 -7.46 -1.40
N ASP A 87 11.19 -7.93 -2.52
CA ASP A 87 12.49 -7.46 -3.03
C ASP A 87 12.32 -6.19 -3.89
N THR A 88 11.27 -6.15 -4.71
CA THR A 88 11.03 -5.03 -5.65
C THR A 88 9.97 -4.05 -5.15
N GLY A 89 9.18 -4.45 -4.16
CA GLY A 89 8.04 -3.69 -3.64
C GLY A 89 6.90 -3.55 -4.65
N VAL A 90 6.87 -4.36 -5.69
CA VAL A 90 5.85 -4.29 -6.75
C VAL A 90 4.59 -5.04 -6.31
N PRO A 91 3.42 -4.37 -6.25
CA PRO A 91 2.16 -5.01 -5.92
C PRO A 91 1.49 -5.64 -7.15
N THR A 92 0.82 -6.76 -6.94
CA THR A 92 -0.20 -7.28 -7.87
C THR A 92 -1.57 -6.87 -7.36
N MET A 93 -2.44 -6.38 -8.25
CA MET A 93 -3.76 -5.86 -7.90
C MET A 93 -4.86 -6.81 -8.39
N ARG A 94 -5.89 -6.98 -7.57
CA ARG A 94 -7.15 -7.64 -7.92
C ARG A 94 -8.25 -6.59 -7.99
N LEU A 95 -8.94 -6.54 -9.14
CA LEU A 95 -10.09 -5.68 -9.37
C LEU A 95 -11.35 -6.26 -8.67
N PRO A 96 -12.27 -5.40 -8.20
CA PRO A 96 -13.55 -5.83 -7.64
C PRO A 96 -14.49 -6.51 -8.66
#